data_AF-A0A967MKB7-F1
#
_entry.id   AF-A0A967MKB7-F1
#
_cell.length_a   1.000
_cell.length_b   1.000
_cell.length_c   1.000
_cell.angle_alpha   90.00
_cell.angle_beta   90.00
_cell.angle_gamma   90.00
#
_symmetry.space_group_name_H-M   'P 1'
#
loop_
_entity.id
_entity.type
_entity.pdbx_description
1 polymer ?
#
loop_
_entity_poly.entity_id
_entity_poly.type
_entity_poly.pdbx_seq_one_letter_code
_entity_poly.pdbx_strand_id
1 'polypeptide(L)' 'VPEHVPELRPADLASLRDRAYPEVALTVAQRFVDDIPEPDLRRLVGAAYAPDAFTHPDVVSIDQVEPDLYLAGLS' A
#
# COMPACT_ATOMS: atom_id res chain seq x y z
N VAL A 1 5.40 -14.42 12.71
CA VAL A 1 4.22 -14.30 11.82
C VAL A 1 3.01 -13.99 12.68
N PRO A 2 2.00 -13.24 12.21
CA PRO A 2 0.83 -12.94 13.02
C PRO A 2 0.05 -14.24 13.29
N GLU A 3 -0.53 -14.35 14.48
CA GLU A 3 -1.38 -15.50 14.86
C GLU A 3 -2.67 -15.54 14.03
N HIS A 4 -3.14 -14.37 13.58
CA HIS A 4 -4.35 -14.20 12.78
C HIS A 4 -4.09 -13.23 11.62
N VAL A 5 -4.62 -13.54 10.44
CA VAL A 5 -4.61 -12.61 9.30
C VAL A 5 -5.86 -11.73 9.38
N PRO A 6 -5.74 -10.39 9.48
CA PRO A 6 -6.88 -9.49 9.53
C PRO A 6 -7.72 -9.57 8.24
N GLU A 7 -9.04 -9.58 8.40
CA GLU A 7 -9.97 -9.59 7.27
C GLU A 7 -10.25 -8.16 6.75
N LEU A 8 -10.35 -8.05 5.42
CA LEU A 8 -10.86 -6.86 4.73
C LEU A 8 -12.21 -7.20 4.11
N ARG A 9 -13.24 -6.45 4.47
CA ARG A 9 -14.57 -6.63 3.88
C ARG A 9 -14.60 -6.03 2.48
N PRO A 10 -15.54 -6.44 1.61
CA PRO A 10 -15.67 -5.87 0.28
C PRO A 10 -15.78 -4.33 0.26
N ALA A 11 -16.44 -3.73 1.26
CA ALA A 11 -16.52 -2.27 1.40
C ALA A 11 -15.17 -1.62 1.73
N ASP A 12 -14.32 -2.30 2.51
CA ASP A 12 -12.98 -1.84 2.83
C ASP A 12 -12.10 -1.90 1.56
N LEU A 13 -12.21 -2.97 0.76
CA LEU A 13 -11.50 -3.07 -0.52
C LEU A 13 -11.96 -2.02 -1.54
N ALA A 14 -13.27 -1.75 -1.61
CA ALA A 14 -13.81 -0.76 -2.51
C ALA A 14 -13.31 0.66 -2.20
N SER A 15 -13.12 1.00 -0.91
CA SER A 15 -12.63 2.32 -0.50
C SER A 15 -11.14 2.55 -0.81
N LEU A 16 -10.41 1.47 -1.13
CA LEU A 16 -8.98 1.50 -1.45
C LEU A 16 -8.68 1.71 -2.94
N ARG A 17 -9.65 1.49 -3.85
CA ARG A 17 -9.41 1.45 -5.30
C ARG A 17 -8.81 2.75 -5.87
N ASP A 18 -9.24 3.90 -5.35
CA ASP A 18 -8.84 5.22 -5.88
C ASP A 18 -7.83 5.93 -4.95
N ARG A 19 -7.14 5.16 -4.11
CA ARG A 19 -6.20 5.68 -3.10
C ARG A 19 -4.77 5.64 -3.62
N ALA A 20 -3.99 6.66 -3.27
CA ALA A 20 -2.55 6.64 -3.53
C ALA A 20 -1.86 5.51 -2.75
N TYR A 21 -0.74 5.01 -3.28
CA TYR A 21 0.00 3.88 -2.69
C TYR A 21 0.27 4.03 -1.17
N PRO A 22 0.72 5.19 -0.65
CA PRO A 22 0.97 5.35 0.79
C PRO A 22 -0.31 5.25 1.63
N GLU A 23 -1.46 5.65 1.10
CA GLU A 23 -2.76 5.55 1.80
C GLU A 23 -3.23 4.09 1.90
N VAL A 24 -3.03 3.31 0.82
CA VAL A 24 -3.29 1.87 0.82
C VAL A 24 -2.35 1.16 1.80
N ALA A 25 -1.05 1.44 1.72
CA ALA A 25 -0.03 0.85 2.59
C ALA A 25 -0.33 1.15 4.07
N LEU A 26 -0.71 2.38 4.42
CA LEU A 26 -1.11 2.74 5.77
C LEU A 26 -2.32 1.93 6.24
N THR A 27 -3.36 1.84 5.41
CA THR A 27 -4.60 1.11 5.77
C THR A 27 -4.33 -0.38 6.02
N VAL A 28 -3.46 -1.00 5.21
CA VAL A 28 -3.07 -2.39 5.41
C VAL A 28 -2.18 -2.53 6.66
N ALA A 29 -1.17 -1.69 6.82
CA ALA A 29 -0.23 -1.74 7.95
C ALA A 29 -0.94 -1.56 9.30
N GLN A 30 -1.92 -0.66 9.40
CA GLN A 30 -2.73 -0.44 10.60
C GLN A 30 -3.47 -1.69 11.10
N ARG A 31 -3.65 -2.71 10.26
CA ARG A 31 -4.29 -3.97 10.68
C ARG A 31 -3.33 -4.92 11.38
N PHE A 32 -2.02 -4.72 11.20
CA PHE A 32 -0.97 -5.57 11.75
C PHE A 32 -0.15 -4.88 12.83
N VAL A 33 -0.08 -3.54 12.82
CA VAL A 33 0.71 -2.72 13.74
C VAL A 33 -0.23 -2.10 14.77
N ASP A 34 -0.26 -2.69 15.96
CA ASP A 34 -1.11 -2.26 17.09
C ASP A 34 -0.33 -1.53 18.20
N ASP A 35 1.00 -1.47 18.08
CA ASP A 35 1.94 -0.91 19.06
C ASP A 35 2.48 0.49 18.69
N ILE A 36 2.18 0.98 17.48
CA ILE A 36 2.57 2.31 17.01
C ILE A 36 1.34 3.22 16.90
N PRO A 37 1.35 4.42 17.52
CA PRO A 37 0.27 5.39 17.34
C PRO A 37 0.05 5.74 15.86
N GLU A 38 -1.21 5.85 15.45
CA GLU A 38 -1.58 6.13 14.05
C GLU A 38 -0.84 7.35 13.43
N PRO A 39 -0.66 8.49 14.12
CA PRO A 39 0.09 9.62 13.55
C PRO A 39 1.56 9.27 13.24
N ASP A 40 2.18 8.45 14.08
CA ASP A 40 3.57 8.01 13.90
C ASP A 40 3.69 7.02 12.75
N LEU A 41 2.78 6.04 12.67
CA LEU A 41 2.74 5.10 11.56
C LEU A 41 2.51 5.83 10.22
N ARG A 42 1.57 6.78 10.17
CA ARG A 42 1.35 7.62 8.98
C ARG A 42 2.61 8.37 8.57
N ARG A 43 3.34 8.94 9.52
CA ARG A 43 4.62 9.64 9.26
C ARG A 43 5.66 8.68 8.69
N LEU A 44 5.78 7.47 9.24
CA LEU A 44 6.73 6.45 8.75
C LEU A 44 6.38 6.00 7.33
N VAL A 45 5.11 5.69 7.06
CA VAL A 45 4.64 5.28 5.72
C VAL A 45 4.85 6.40 4.70
N GLY A 46 4.51 7.64 5.05
CA GLY A 46 4.72 8.80 4.18
C GLY A 46 6.19 9.05 3.86
N ALA A 47 7.09 8.83 4.83
CA ALA A 47 8.53 8.92 4.60
C ALA A 47 9.07 7.75 3.75
N ALA A 48 8.56 6.54 3.98
CA ALA A 48 8.96 5.35 3.24
C ALA A 48 8.58 5.43 1.75
N TYR A 49 7.43 6.02 1.44
CA TYR A 49 6.91 6.20 0.08
C TYR A 49 6.91 7.67 -0.37
N ALA A 50 7.91 8.44 0.05
CA ALA A 50 8.07 9.81 -0.38
C ALA A 50 8.30 9.88 -1.92
N PRO A 51 7.88 10.96 -2.61
CA PRO A 51 8.03 11.08 -4.06
C PRO A 51 9.46 10.87 -4.58
N ASP A 52 10.47 11.29 -3.81
CA ASP A 52 11.88 11.17 -4.20
C ASP A 52 12.50 9.80 -3.84
N ALA A 53 11.76 8.92 -3.15
CA ALA A 53 12.22 7.59 -2.77
C ALA A 53 12.03 6.54 -3.87
N PHE A 54 11.17 6.82 -4.84
CA PHE A 54 10.85 5.91 -5.95
C PHE A 54 11.03 6.61 -7.30
N THR A 55 11.42 5.83 -8.30
CA THR A 55 11.62 6.30 -9.67
C THR A 55 10.29 6.55 -10.41
N HIS A 56 9.18 6.02 -9.89
CA HIS A 56 7.85 6.12 -10.47
C HIS A 56 6.86 6.75 -9.47
N PRO A 57 5.99 7.70 -9.91
CA PRO A 57 5.04 8.39 -9.02
C PRO A 57 4.01 7.45 -8.37
N ASP A 58 3.66 6.35 -9.05
CA ASP A 58 2.71 5.36 -8.52
C ASP A 58 3.35 4.37 -7.52
N VAL A 59 4.64 4.53 -7.20
CA VAL A 59 5.48 3.62 -6.39
C VAL A 59 5.70 2.25 -7.06
N VAL A 60 4.61 1.57 -7.43
CA VAL A 60 4.62 0.32 -8.20
C VAL A 60 3.87 0.55 -9.51
N SER A 61 4.59 0.57 -10.63
CA SER A 61 3.97 0.67 -11.96
C SER A 61 3.28 -0.63 -12.34
N ILE A 62 2.21 -0.54 -13.14
CA ILE A 62 1.56 -1.68 -13.77
C ILE A 62 1.67 -1.53 -15.28
N ASP A 63 2.57 -2.31 -15.88
CA ASP A 63 2.89 -2.25 -17.30
C ASP A 63 2.26 -3.44 -18.02
N GLN A 64 1.32 -3.17 -18.93
CA GLN A 64 0.75 -4.23 -19.77
C GLN A 64 1.75 -4.62 -20.86
N VAL A 65 2.13 -5.90 -20.91
CA VAL A 65 3.09 -6.39 -21.90
C VAL A 65 2.43 -7.21 -23.00
N GLU A 66 1.35 -7.93 -22.70
CA GLU A 66 0.51 -8.68 -23.65
C GLU A 66 -0.96 -8.63 -23.18
N PRO A 67 -1.94 -9.08 -24.00
CA PRO A 67 -3.30 -9.29 -23.52
C PRO A 67 -3.30 -10.20 -22.28
N ASP A 68 -3.96 -9.76 -21.21
CA ASP A 68 -4.04 -10.46 -19.92
C ASP A 68 -2.70 -10.71 -19.20
N LEU A 69 -1.61 -10.04 -19.60
CA LEU A 69 -0.29 -10.12 -18.96
C LEU A 69 0.23 -8.74 -18.56
N TYR A 70 0.53 -8.59 -17.27
CA TYR A 70 0.97 -7.34 -16.66
C TYR A 70 2.22 -7.56 -15.81
N LEU A 71 3.12 -6.57 -15.81
CA LEU A 71 4.28 -6.51 -14.95
C LEU A 71 4.06 -5.50 -13.83
N ALA A 72 4.44 -5.88 -12.61
CA ALA A 72 4.55 -4.97 -11.49
C ALA A 72 6.00 -4.48 -11.38
N GLY A 73 6.22 -3.19 -11.60
CA GLY A 73 7.54 -2.57 -11.48
C GLY A 73 7.93 -2.33 -10.02
N LEU A 74 8.87 -3.13 -9.50
CA LEU A 74 9.35 -3.06 -8.11
C LEU A 74 10.82 -2.62 -7.98
N SER A 75 11.44 -2.17 -9.08
CA SER A 75 12.88 -1.87 -9.20
C SER A 75 13.23 -0.40 -8.98
#